data_AF-A0A6P6CDH3-F1
#
_entry.id   AF-A0A6P6CDH3-F1
#
_cell.length_a   1.000
_cell.length_b   1.000
_cell.length_c   1.000
_cell.angle_alpha   90.00
_cell.angle_beta   90.00
_cell.angle_gamma   90.00
#
_symmetry.space_group_name_H-M   'P 1'
#
loop_
_entity.id
_entity.type
_entity.pdbx_description
1 polymer ?
#
loop_
_entity_poly.entity_id
_entity_poly.type
_entity_poly.pdbx_seq_one_letter_code
_entity_poly.pdbx_strand_id
1 'polypeptide(L)'
;MAPYYEALCKSLDWQMDVDLLNKMKKANEEELKRLDEELEDAEKNLGESEIRDAMMAKAEYLCRIGDKEGALTAFRKTYDKTVALGHRLDIVFYLLRIGLFYMDNDLITRNTEKAKSLIEEGGDWDRRNRLKVYQGLYCVAIRDFKQAAELFLDTVSTFTSYELMDYKTFVTYTVYVSMIALERPDLREKVIKGAEILEVLHSLPAVRQYLFSLYECRYSVFFQSLAVVEQEMKKDWLFAPHYRYYVREMRIHAYSQLLESYRSLTLGYMAEAFGVGVEFIDQELSRFIAAGRLHCKIDKVNEIVETNRPDSKNWQYQETIKKGDLLLNRVQKLSRVINM
;
A
#
# COMPACT_ATOMS: atom_id res chain seq x y z
N MET A 1 -20.61 -12.23 11.00
CA MET A 1 -20.35 -10.79 10.83
C MET A 1 -21.08 -9.90 11.84
N ALA A 2 -21.86 -10.44 12.79
CA ALA A 2 -22.70 -9.62 13.68
C ALA A 2 -21.92 -8.57 14.51
N PRO A 3 -20.76 -8.88 15.13
CA PRO A 3 -19.97 -7.89 15.88
C PRO A 3 -19.48 -6.74 14.99
N TYR A 4 -19.01 -7.05 13.78
CA TYR A 4 -18.54 -6.05 12.84
C TYR A 4 -19.68 -5.19 12.28
N TYR A 5 -20.84 -5.80 12.01
CA TYR A 5 -22.04 -5.10 11.56
C TYR A 5 -22.51 -4.07 12.60
N GLU A 6 -22.54 -4.43 13.88
CA GLU A 6 -22.89 -3.50 14.96
C GLU A 6 -21.91 -2.30 15.05
N ALA A 7 -20.61 -2.58 14.95
CA ALA A 7 -19.59 -1.53 14.98
C ALA A 7 -19.70 -0.60 13.75
N LEU A 8 -20.00 -1.16 12.58
CA LEU A 8 -20.11 -0.42 11.32
C LEU A 8 -21.40 0.40 11.24
N CYS A 9 -22.52 -0.13 11.71
CA CYS A 9 -23.77 0.64 11.80
C CYS A 9 -23.61 1.84 12.74
N LYS A 10 -22.87 1.69 13.84
CA LYS A 10 -22.57 2.79 14.76
C LYS A 10 -21.60 3.82 14.17
N SER A 11 -20.62 3.40 13.36
CA SER A 11 -19.62 4.32 12.81
C SER A 11 -20.11 5.08 11.58
N LEU A 12 -21.02 4.48 10.79
CA LEU A 12 -21.59 5.07 9.59
C LEU A 12 -22.97 5.70 9.80
N ASP A 13 -23.47 5.72 11.04
CA ASP A 13 -24.83 6.16 11.41
C ASP A 13 -25.92 5.47 10.57
N TRP A 14 -25.74 4.18 10.28
CA TRP A 14 -26.70 3.39 9.51
C TRP A 14 -27.77 2.78 10.42
N GLN A 15 -29.00 2.73 9.91
CA GLN A 15 -30.11 2.12 10.64
C GLN A 15 -29.86 0.61 10.81
N MET A 16 -29.85 0.18 12.07
CA MET A 16 -29.59 -1.21 12.43
C MET A 16 -30.87 -2.04 12.26
N ASP A 17 -30.82 -3.04 11.37
CA ASP A 17 -31.91 -4.01 11.23
C ASP A 17 -31.78 -5.08 12.33
N VAL A 18 -32.69 -5.02 13.29
CA VAL A 18 -32.70 -5.89 14.48
C VAL A 18 -33.04 -7.33 14.11
N ASP A 19 -33.89 -7.54 13.09
CA ASP A 19 -34.29 -8.89 12.66
C ASP A 19 -33.14 -9.59 11.93
N LEU A 20 -32.42 -8.85 11.09
CA LEU A 20 -31.22 -9.36 10.42
C LEU A 20 -30.11 -9.69 11.43
N LEU A 21 -29.89 -8.81 12.40
CA LEU A 21 -28.90 -8.98 13.46
C LEU A 21 -29.20 -10.21 14.33
N ASN A 22 -30.46 -10.43 14.71
CA ASN A 22 -30.87 -11.59 15.49
C ASN A 22 -30.70 -12.90 14.72
N LYS A 23 -31.01 -12.92 13.41
CA LYS A 23 -30.72 -14.08 12.54
C LYS A 23 -29.23 -14.37 12.47
N MET A 24 -28.40 -13.34 12.31
CA MET A 24 -26.94 -13.50 12.28
C MET A 24 -26.37 -13.98 13.61
N LYS A 25 -26.87 -13.46 14.75
CA LYS A 25 -26.44 -13.90 16.08
C LYS A 25 -26.80 -15.36 16.34
N LYS A 26 -28.03 -15.77 15.99
CA LYS A 26 -28.47 -17.16 16.16
C LYS A 26 -27.61 -18.13 15.34
N ALA A 27 -27.36 -17.83 14.07
CA ALA A 27 -26.48 -18.64 13.23
C ALA A 27 -25.02 -18.66 13.74
N ASN A 28 -24.56 -17.55 14.33
CA ASN A 28 -23.24 -17.45 14.93
C ASN A 28 -23.10 -18.33 16.17
N GLU A 29 -24.10 -18.32 17.05
CA GLU A 29 -24.12 -19.14 18.26
C GLU A 29 -24.22 -20.64 17.94
N GLU A 30 -25.02 -21.01 16.94
CA GLU A 30 -25.18 -22.42 16.53
C GLU A 30 -23.86 -22.99 15.96
N GLU A 31 -23.18 -22.22 15.11
CA GLU A 31 -21.90 -22.66 14.56
C GLU A 31 -20.78 -22.65 15.61
N LEU A 32 -20.74 -21.65 16.51
CA LEU A 32 -19.77 -21.63 17.61
C LEU A 32 -19.96 -22.82 18.55
N LYS A 33 -21.20 -23.20 18.87
CA LYS A 33 -21.48 -24.41 19.64
C LYS A 33 -21.01 -25.67 18.93
N ARG A 34 -21.27 -25.80 17.62
CA ARG A 34 -20.78 -26.95 16.85
C ARG A 34 -19.26 -27.05 16.88
N LEU A 35 -18.55 -25.94 16.73
CA LEU A 35 -17.09 -25.88 16.77
C LEU A 35 -16.53 -26.14 18.18
N ASP A 36 -17.26 -25.75 19.23
CA ASP A 36 -16.91 -26.06 20.62
C ASP A 36 -17.11 -27.54 20.95
N GLU A 37 -18.20 -28.15 20.48
CA GLU A 37 -18.45 -29.59 20.61
C GLU A 37 -17.41 -30.41 19.84
N GLU A 38 -17.04 -29.98 18.62
CA GLU A 38 -16.00 -30.62 17.81
C GLU A 38 -14.63 -30.52 18.47
N LEU A 39 -14.34 -29.40 19.14
CA LEU A 39 -13.11 -29.23 19.91
C LEU A 39 -13.10 -30.09 21.18
N GLU A 40 -14.23 -30.20 21.88
CA GLU A 40 -14.35 -31.07 23.06
C GLU A 40 -14.25 -32.56 22.70
N ASP A 41 -14.82 -32.96 21.56
CA ASP A 41 -14.69 -34.31 21.02
C ASP A 41 -13.25 -34.61 20.61
N ALA A 42 -12.59 -33.66 19.92
CA ALA A 42 -11.19 -33.79 19.55
C ALA A 42 -10.26 -33.86 20.77
N GLU A 43 -10.54 -33.12 21.84
CA GLU A 43 -9.76 -33.18 23.09
C GLU A 43 -9.93 -34.49 23.84
N LYS A 44 -11.10 -35.15 23.74
CA LYS A 44 -11.39 -36.42 24.43
C LYS A 44 -10.95 -37.65 23.65
N ASN A 45 -11.11 -37.64 22.33
CA ASN A 45 -11.04 -38.83 21.49
C ASN A 45 -9.86 -38.84 20.50
N LEU A 46 -9.25 -37.68 20.21
CA LEU A 46 -8.31 -37.53 19.09
C LEU A 46 -6.93 -37.01 19.54
N GLY A 47 -6.01 -36.93 18.57
CA GLY A 47 -4.63 -36.51 18.79
C GLY A 47 -4.43 -34.99 18.71
N GLU A 48 -3.20 -34.55 18.99
CA GLU A 48 -2.82 -33.13 19.00
C GLU A 48 -3.01 -32.43 17.64
N SER A 49 -2.98 -33.18 16.53
CA SER A 49 -3.24 -32.65 15.19
C SER A 49 -4.71 -32.27 14.98
N GLU A 50 -5.65 -33.10 15.41
CA GLU A 50 -7.08 -32.83 15.25
C GLU A 50 -7.55 -31.71 16.19
N ILE A 51 -7.01 -31.66 17.41
CA ILE A 51 -7.24 -30.54 18.35
C ILE A 51 -6.79 -29.21 17.72
N ARG A 52 -5.63 -29.20 17.03
CA ARG A 52 -5.15 -28.00 16.33
C ARG A 52 -6.09 -27.60 15.20
N ASP A 53 -6.55 -28.54 14.38
CA ASP A 53 -7.40 -28.25 13.23
C ASP A 53 -8.77 -27.72 13.67
N ALA A 54 -9.36 -28.27 14.74
CA ALA A 54 -10.56 -27.72 15.37
C ALA A 54 -10.32 -26.30 15.94
N MET A 55 -9.18 -26.08 16.61
CA MET A 55 -8.80 -24.74 17.10
C MET A 55 -8.59 -23.72 15.98
N MET A 56 -8.04 -24.16 14.84
CA MET A 56 -7.84 -23.35 13.65
C MET A 56 -9.17 -22.97 13.01
N ALA A 57 -10.06 -23.95 12.80
CA ALA A 57 -11.39 -23.72 12.25
C ALA A 57 -12.20 -22.73 13.11
N LYS A 58 -12.12 -22.85 14.44
CA LYS A 58 -12.72 -21.89 15.37
C LYS A 58 -12.12 -20.49 15.22
N ALA A 59 -10.79 -20.38 15.12
CA ALA A 59 -10.12 -19.08 14.95
C ALA A 59 -10.49 -18.40 13.61
N GLU A 60 -10.54 -19.17 12.52
CA GLU A 60 -10.98 -18.68 11.20
C GLU A 60 -12.44 -18.22 11.23
N TYR A 61 -13.32 -18.96 11.91
CA TYR A 61 -14.71 -18.55 12.07
C TYR A 61 -14.84 -17.26 12.87
N LEU A 62 -14.11 -17.12 13.98
CA LEU A 62 -14.05 -15.90 14.80
C LEU A 62 -13.53 -14.69 13.98
N CYS A 63 -12.55 -14.91 13.11
CA CYS A 63 -12.08 -13.90 12.18
C CYS A 63 -13.17 -13.51 11.17
N ARG A 64 -13.87 -14.49 10.59
CA ARG A 64 -14.94 -14.27 9.61
C ARG A 64 -16.15 -13.53 10.19
N ILE A 65 -16.37 -13.62 11.50
CA ILE A 65 -17.46 -12.89 12.15
C ILE A 65 -17.06 -11.46 12.52
N GLY A 66 -15.76 -11.16 12.50
CA GLY A 66 -15.20 -9.86 12.80
C GLY A 66 -14.96 -9.61 14.29
N ASP A 67 -14.83 -10.65 15.12
CA ASP A 67 -14.42 -10.51 16.52
C ASP A 67 -12.89 -10.46 16.63
N LYS A 68 -12.32 -9.25 16.73
CA LYS A 68 -10.87 -9.03 16.75
C LYS A 68 -10.20 -9.70 17.96
N GLU A 69 -10.72 -9.51 19.16
CA GLU A 69 -10.08 -9.95 20.41
C GLU A 69 -10.18 -11.47 20.60
N GLY A 70 -11.36 -12.04 20.29
CA GLY A 70 -11.58 -13.48 20.30
C GLY A 70 -10.68 -14.20 19.30
N ALA A 71 -10.60 -13.69 18.07
CA ALA A 71 -9.72 -14.24 17.04
C ALA A 71 -8.25 -14.15 17.43
N LEU A 72 -7.78 -13.01 17.96
CA LEU A 72 -6.38 -12.82 18.35
C LEU A 72 -5.96 -13.81 19.45
N THR A 73 -6.85 -14.04 20.42
CA THR A 73 -6.61 -14.99 21.51
C THR A 73 -6.60 -16.43 20.99
N ALA A 74 -7.56 -16.79 20.12
CA ALA A 74 -7.62 -18.11 19.52
C ALA A 74 -6.37 -18.41 18.68
N PHE A 75 -5.96 -17.49 17.78
CA PHE A 75 -4.76 -17.67 16.96
C PHE A 75 -3.47 -17.77 17.78
N ARG A 76 -3.35 -17.06 18.91
CA ARG A 76 -2.20 -17.20 19.82
C ARG A 76 -2.16 -18.61 20.44
N LYS A 77 -3.30 -19.09 20.96
CA LYS A 77 -3.38 -20.45 21.53
C LYS A 77 -3.05 -21.53 20.49
N THR A 78 -3.57 -21.39 19.27
CA THR A 78 -3.27 -22.32 18.17
C THR A 78 -1.80 -22.26 17.77
N TYR A 79 -1.19 -21.06 17.75
CA TYR A 79 0.23 -20.89 17.43
C TYR A 79 1.13 -21.65 18.42
N ASP A 80 0.86 -21.55 19.72
CA ASP A 80 1.66 -22.20 20.76
C ASP A 80 1.59 -23.74 20.69
N LYS A 81 0.46 -24.29 20.24
CA LYS A 81 0.28 -25.75 20.02
C LYS A 81 0.83 -26.24 18.67
N THR A 82 1.14 -25.34 17.73
CA THR A 82 1.51 -25.74 16.37
C THR A 82 3.01 -25.96 16.25
N VAL A 83 3.41 -27.21 15.98
CA VAL A 83 4.84 -27.58 15.83
C VAL A 83 5.37 -27.25 14.42
N ALA A 84 4.60 -27.55 13.37
CA ALA A 84 5.04 -27.39 11.98
C ALA A 84 5.20 -25.91 11.58
N LEU A 85 6.34 -25.57 10.96
CA LEU A 85 6.65 -24.20 10.51
C LEU A 85 5.64 -23.65 9.50
N GLY A 86 5.20 -24.46 8.54
CA GLY A 86 4.24 -24.03 7.51
C GLY A 86 2.92 -23.53 8.12
N HIS A 87 2.36 -24.30 9.06
CA HIS A 87 1.13 -23.91 9.76
C HIS A 87 1.32 -22.70 10.68
N ARG A 88 2.49 -22.57 11.34
CA ARG A 88 2.83 -21.36 12.11
C ARG A 88 2.86 -20.12 11.22
N LEU A 89 3.43 -20.21 10.03
CA LEU A 89 3.42 -19.11 9.05
C LEU A 89 2.01 -18.75 8.59
N ASP A 90 1.18 -19.75 8.31
CA ASP A 90 -0.20 -19.52 7.86
C ASP A 90 -1.02 -18.77 8.93
N ILE A 91 -0.85 -19.12 10.22
CA ILE A 91 -1.44 -18.39 11.36
C ILE A 91 -0.95 -16.93 11.40
N VAL A 92 0.35 -16.70 11.22
CA VAL A 92 0.91 -15.34 11.18
C VAL A 92 0.32 -14.52 10.03
N PHE A 93 0.05 -15.13 8.86
CA PHE A 93 -0.65 -14.46 7.77
C PHE A 93 -2.11 -14.12 8.10
N TYR A 94 -2.83 -14.94 8.88
CA TYR A 94 -4.15 -14.55 9.40
C TYR A 94 -4.07 -13.33 10.31
N LEU A 95 -3.10 -13.31 11.23
CA LEU A 95 -2.88 -12.16 12.12
C LEU A 95 -2.51 -10.89 11.35
N LEU A 96 -1.75 -11.02 10.26
CA LEU A 96 -1.36 -9.91 9.40
C LEU A 96 -2.56 -9.37 8.61
N ARG A 97 -3.44 -10.25 8.11
CA ARG A 97 -4.71 -9.87 7.47
C ARG A 97 -5.64 -9.12 8.41
N ILE A 98 -5.79 -9.61 9.65
CA ILE A 98 -6.56 -8.89 10.69
C ILE A 98 -5.94 -7.52 10.96
N GLY A 99 -4.62 -7.46 11.06
CA GLY A 99 -3.89 -6.19 11.23
C GLY A 99 -4.17 -5.20 10.09
N LEU A 100 -4.12 -5.64 8.84
CA LEU A 100 -4.41 -4.81 7.66
C LEU A 100 -5.87 -4.38 7.60
N PHE A 101 -6.81 -5.27 7.93
CA PHE A 101 -8.24 -4.94 7.93
C PHE A 101 -8.60 -3.84 8.94
N TYR A 102 -8.03 -3.89 10.14
CA TYR A 102 -8.21 -2.87 11.18
C TYR A 102 -7.19 -1.72 11.11
N MET A 103 -6.25 -1.77 10.16
CA MET A 103 -5.15 -0.80 10.00
C MET A 103 -4.35 -0.56 11.31
N ASP A 104 -4.02 -1.63 12.02
CA ASP A 104 -3.26 -1.61 13.27
C ASP A 104 -1.76 -1.78 13.01
N ASN A 105 -1.04 -0.65 12.97
CA ASN A 105 0.39 -0.60 12.60
C ASN A 105 1.29 -1.42 13.54
N ASP A 106 1.00 -1.44 14.84
CA ASP A 106 1.82 -2.15 15.82
C ASP A 106 1.64 -3.66 15.72
N LEU A 107 0.42 -4.11 15.42
CA LEU A 107 0.15 -5.53 15.17
C LEU A 107 0.83 -6.00 13.88
N ILE A 108 0.73 -5.21 12.80
CA ILE A 108 1.34 -5.52 11.50
C ILE A 108 2.87 -5.61 11.63
N THR A 109 3.50 -4.62 12.26
CA THR A 109 4.97 -4.55 12.36
C THR A 109 5.53 -5.75 13.15
N ARG A 110 4.92 -6.09 14.29
CA ARG A 110 5.33 -7.25 15.10
C ARG A 110 5.17 -8.58 14.36
N ASN A 111 4.07 -8.76 13.65
CA ASN A 111 3.81 -10.00 12.93
C ASN A 111 4.63 -10.12 11.65
N THR A 112 4.96 -9.00 11.01
CA THR A 112 5.87 -8.98 9.84
C THR A 112 7.27 -9.42 10.24
N GLU A 113 7.79 -8.95 11.38
CA GLU A 113 9.11 -9.36 11.87
C GLU A 113 9.14 -10.85 12.23
N LYS A 114 8.11 -11.34 12.93
CA LYS A 114 7.95 -12.77 13.22
C LYS A 114 7.88 -13.62 11.96
N ALA A 115 7.15 -13.16 10.94
CA ALA A 115 7.06 -13.86 9.67
C ALA A 115 8.43 -13.94 8.98
N LYS A 116 9.24 -12.87 9.02
CA LYS A 116 10.59 -12.88 8.46
C LYS A 116 11.48 -13.93 9.12
N SER A 117 11.51 -13.98 10.46
CA SER A 117 12.29 -14.98 11.20
C SER A 117 11.87 -16.41 10.83
N LEU A 118 10.56 -16.68 10.79
CA LEU A 118 10.04 -18.01 10.44
C LEU A 118 10.33 -18.41 8.99
N ILE A 119 10.44 -17.44 8.07
CA ILE A 119 10.80 -17.71 6.67
C ILE A 119 12.29 -18.01 6.54
N GLU A 120 13.15 -17.34 7.32
CA GLU A 120 14.58 -17.63 7.36
C GLU A 120 14.89 -19.02 7.93
N GLU A 121 14.09 -19.49 8.90
CA GLU A 121 14.23 -20.82 9.50
C GLU A 121 13.88 -21.98 8.54
N GLY A 122 13.09 -21.73 7.49
CA GLY A 122 12.71 -22.77 6.52
C GLY A 122 11.39 -22.54 5.79
N GLY A 123 11.11 -21.30 5.40
CA GLY A 123 9.87 -20.96 4.69
C GLY A 123 9.89 -21.35 3.22
N ASP A 124 8.79 -21.94 2.75
CA ASP A 124 8.59 -22.21 1.33
C ASP A 124 8.65 -20.93 0.48
N TRP A 125 9.15 -21.08 -0.75
CA TRP A 125 9.28 -19.97 -1.69
C TRP A 125 7.96 -19.23 -1.96
N ASP A 126 6.85 -19.97 -2.08
CA ASP A 126 5.51 -19.38 -2.25
C ASP A 126 5.08 -18.53 -1.05
N ARG A 127 5.31 -19.00 0.18
CA ARG A 127 5.00 -18.23 1.42
C ARG A 127 5.85 -16.97 1.52
N ARG A 128 7.10 -17.00 1.01
CA ARG A 128 7.96 -15.81 0.90
C ARG A 128 7.37 -14.75 -0.01
N ASN A 129 6.80 -15.14 -1.15
CA ASN A 129 6.17 -14.20 -2.07
C ASN A 129 4.90 -13.60 -1.47
N ARG A 130 4.08 -14.42 -0.79
CA ARG A 130 2.91 -13.91 -0.07
C ARG A 130 3.32 -12.88 0.99
N LEU A 131 4.37 -13.15 1.78
CA LEU A 131 4.88 -12.17 2.75
C LEU A 131 5.30 -10.86 2.08
N LYS A 132 6.01 -10.92 0.94
CA LYS A 132 6.39 -9.72 0.18
C LYS A 132 5.17 -8.90 -0.24
N VAL A 133 4.08 -9.54 -0.66
CA VAL A 133 2.82 -8.84 -1.01
C VAL A 133 2.21 -8.17 0.22
N TYR A 134 2.13 -8.86 1.36
CA TYR A 134 1.61 -8.27 2.60
C TYR A 134 2.45 -7.08 3.08
N GLN A 135 3.78 -7.23 3.05
CA GLN A 135 4.70 -6.15 3.41
C GLN A 135 4.57 -4.97 2.43
N GLY A 136 4.47 -5.25 1.13
CA GLY A 136 4.27 -4.22 0.10
C GLY A 136 2.98 -3.43 0.33
N LEU A 137 1.87 -4.09 0.66
CA LEU A 137 0.62 -3.41 1.00
C LEU A 137 0.74 -2.51 2.24
N TYR A 138 1.41 -3.00 3.27
CA TYR A 138 1.68 -2.20 4.44
C TYR A 138 2.58 -0.99 4.12
N CYS A 139 3.61 -1.17 3.29
CA CYS A 139 4.46 -0.08 2.81
C CYS A 139 3.65 0.99 2.05
N VAL A 140 2.66 0.60 1.24
CA VAL A 140 1.73 1.55 0.61
C VAL A 140 0.90 2.30 1.65
N ALA A 141 0.39 1.61 2.68
CA ALA A 141 -0.39 2.21 3.76
C ALA A 141 0.39 3.26 4.59
N ILE A 142 1.72 3.11 4.72
CA ILE A 142 2.58 4.09 5.41
C ILE A 142 3.22 5.13 4.47
N ARG A 143 2.88 5.10 3.17
CA ARG A 143 3.43 5.95 2.09
C ARG A 143 4.89 5.68 1.71
N ASP A 144 5.43 4.51 2.02
CA ASP A 144 6.72 4.08 1.50
C ASP A 144 6.56 3.40 0.13
N PHE A 145 6.38 4.22 -0.90
CA PHE A 145 6.21 3.74 -2.27
C PHE A 145 7.47 3.10 -2.85
N LYS A 146 8.66 3.47 -2.36
CA LYS A 146 9.93 2.94 -2.88
C LYS A 146 10.09 1.47 -2.52
N GLN A 147 9.93 1.13 -1.24
CA GLN A 147 9.97 -0.26 -0.80
C GLN A 147 8.79 -1.05 -1.37
N ALA A 148 7.59 -0.45 -1.44
CA ALA A 148 6.42 -1.12 -2.00
C ALA A 148 6.63 -1.52 -3.47
N ALA A 149 7.19 -0.64 -4.30
CA ALA A 149 7.43 -0.93 -5.71
C ALA A 149 8.43 -2.07 -5.91
N GLU A 150 9.51 -2.11 -5.13
CA GLU A 150 10.48 -3.20 -5.20
C GLU A 150 9.83 -4.55 -4.83
N LEU A 151 9.08 -4.60 -3.73
CA LEU A 151 8.40 -5.82 -3.28
C LEU A 151 7.32 -6.30 -4.25
N PHE A 152 6.56 -5.38 -4.85
CA PHE A 152 5.52 -5.73 -5.81
C PHE A 152 6.07 -6.18 -7.16
N LEU A 153 7.13 -5.53 -7.67
CA LEU A 153 7.73 -5.94 -8.95
C LEU A 153 8.35 -7.34 -8.87
N ASP A 154 8.96 -7.68 -7.74
CA ASP A 154 9.49 -9.03 -7.50
C ASP A 154 8.41 -10.12 -7.46
N THR A 155 7.15 -9.77 -7.14
CA THR A 155 6.07 -10.72 -6.87
C THR A 155 5.04 -10.81 -7.99
N VAL A 156 5.08 -9.92 -9.00
CA VAL A 156 4.16 -9.92 -10.14
C VAL A 156 4.15 -11.25 -10.90
N SER A 157 5.30 -11.91 -11.04
CA SER A 157 5.43 -13.17 -11.79
C SER A 157 4.83 -14.38 -11.10
N THR A 158 4.69 -14.33 -9.78
CA THR A 158 4.33 -15.50 -8.97
C THR A 158 3.30 -15.14 -7.91
N PHE A 159 2.38 -14.28 -8.31
CA PHE A 159 1.29 -13.86 -7.47
C PHE A 159 0.30 -15.01 -7.22
N THR A 160 0.14 -15.38 -5.95
CA THR A 160 -0.78 -16.43 -5.49
C THR A 160 -1.75 -15.93 -4.40
N SER A 161 -1.70 -14.64 -4.06
CA SER A 161 -2.43 -14.06 -2.91
C SER A 161 -3.85 -13.57 -3.27
N TYR A 162 -4.70 -14.46 -3.77
CA TYR A 162 -6.10 -14.15 -4.12
C TYR A 162 -6.97 -13.73 -2.93
N GLU A 163 -6.52 -14.01 -1.71
CA GLU A 163 -7.18 -13.61 -0.47
C GLU A 163 -7.17 -12.09 -0.25
N LEU A 164 -6.18 -11.39 -0.82
CA LEU A 164 -6.02 -9.95 -0.67
C LEU A 164 -6.72 -9.18 -1.79
N MET A 165 -6.45 -9.57 -3.03
CA MET A 165 -6.97 -8.91 -4.22
C MET A 165 -6.88 -9.81 -5.46
N ASP A 166 -7.67 -9.46 -6.47
CA ASP A 166 -7.55 -10.05 -7.80
C ASP A 166 -6.23 -9.64 -8.46
N TYR A 167 -5.72 -10.50 -9.35
CA TYR A 167 -4.44 -10.26 -10.03
C TYR A 167 -4.44 -8.97 -10.85
N LYS A 168 -5.58 -8.61 -11.46
CA LYS A 168 -5.73 -7.34 -12.20
C LYS A 168 -5.55 -6.12 -11.30
N THR A 169 -6.13 -6.17 -10.10
CA THR A 169 -6.00 -5.10 -9.09
C THR A 169 -4.57 -5.03 -8.59
N PHE A 170 -3.92 -6.18 -8.38
CA PHE A 170 -2.52 -6.23 -7.97
C PHE A 170 -1.60 -5.55 -9.00
N VAL A 171 -1.73 -5.92 -10.28
CA VAL A 171 -0.94 -5.27 -11.36
C VAL A 171 -1.21 -3.77 -11.44
N THR A 172 -2.47 -3.35 -11.23
CA THR A 172 -2.82 -1.91 -11.20
C THR A 172 -2.08 -1.18 -10.10
N TYR A 173 -2.05 -1.73 -8.87
CA TYR A 173 -1.29 -1.14 -7.76
C TYR A 173 0.20 -1.14 -8.02
N THR A 174 0.75 -2.23 -8.56
CA THR A 174 2.16 -2.32 -8.92
C THR A 174 2.56 -1.22 -9.90
N VAL A 175 1.76 -0.98 -10.94
CA VAL A 175 2.00 0.11 -11.90
C VAL A 175 1.94 1.47 -11.20
N TYR A 176 0.91 1.73 -10.39
CA TYR A 176 0.75 3.01 -9.71
C TYR A 176 1.92 3.34 -8.77
N VAL A 177 2.36 2.38 -7.95
CA VAL A 177 3.50 2.61 -7.05
C VAL A 177 4.83 2.71 -7.82
N SER A 178 5.00 1.92 -8.89
CA SER A 178 6.22 1.92 -9.70
C SER A 178 6.42 3.24 -10.42
N MET A 179 5.35 3.89 -10.88
CA MET A 179 5.43 5.21 -11.53
C MET A 179 5.92 6.34 -10.61
N ILE A 180 5.75 6.20 -9.29
CA ILE A 180 6.29 7.14 -8.30
C ILE A 180 7.71 6.75 -7.86
N ALA A 181 7.93 5.46 -7.65
CA ALA A 181 9.14 4.97 -7.01
C ALA A 181 10.36 4.91 -7.95
N LEU A 182 10.13 4.49 -9.21
CA LEU A 182 11.20 4.21 -10.15
C LEU A 182 11.51 5.38 -11.06
N GLU A 183 12.78 5.50 -11.41
CA GLU A 183 13.22 6.42 -12.46
C GLU A 183 12.90 5.85 -13.85
N ARG A 184 12.96 6.72 -14.86
CA ARG A 184 12.55 6.38 -16.24
C ARG A 184 13.28 5.17 -16.85
N PRO A 185 14.60 4.97 -16.66
CA PRO A 185 15.28 3.78 -17.18
C PRO A 185 14.76 2.47 -16.55
N ASP A 186 14.61 2.47 -15.23
CA ASP A 186 14.14 1.29 -14.49
C ASP A 186 12.68 0.97 -14.81
N LEU A 187 11.84 2.01 -14.95
CA LEU A 187 10.44 1.85 -15.34
C LEU A 187 10.33 1.21 -16.74
N ARG A 188 11.24 1.57 -17.66
CA ARG A 188 11.27 0.97 -19.01
C ARG A 188 11.56 -0.52 -18.95
N GLU A 189 12.62 -0.91 -18.24
CA GLU A 189 13.07 -2.31 -18.22
C GLU A 189 12.13 -3.19 -17.39
N LYS A 190 11.72 -2.74 -16.21
CA LYS A 190 10.93 -3.57 -15.28
C LYS A 190 9.44 -3.60 -15.59
N VAL A 191 8.85 -2.47 -15.98
CA VAL A 191 7.39 -2.35 -16.13
C VAL A 191 6.97 -2.42 -17.59
N ILE A 192 7.55 -1.57 -18.44
CA ILE A 192 7.08 -1.44 -19.83
C ILE A 192 7.49 -2.64 -20.68
N LYS A 193 8.67 -3.23 -20.44
CA LYS A 193 9.11 -4.45 -21.11
C LYS A 193 8.70 -5.75 -20.42
N GLY A 194 8.09 -5.66 -19.23
CA GLY A 194 7.64 -6.83 -18.48
C GLY A 194 6.46 -7.50 -19.17
N ALA A 195 6.62 -8.76 -19.60
CA ALA A 195 5.59 -9.49 -20.36
C ALA A 195 4.29 -9.65 -19.57
N GLU A 196 4.40 -10.03 -18.29
CA GLU A 196 3.24 -10.27 -17.40
C GLU A 196 2.41 -9.01 -17.18
N ILE A 197 3.08 -7.88 -17.01
CA ILE A 197 2.43 -6.57 -16.85
C ILE A 197 1.74 -6.20 -18.17
N LEU A 198 2.43 -6.33 -19.31
CA LEU A 198 1.85 -6.03 -20.62
C LEU A 198 0.60 -6.85 -20.93
N GLU A 199 0.63 -8.16 -20.68
CA GLU A 199 -0.51 -9.06 -20.89
C GLU A 199 -1.75 -8.61 -20.11
N VAL A 200 -1.60 -8.26 -18.83
CA VAL A 200 -2.71 -7.78 -18.01
C VAL A 200 -3.15 -6.37 -18.44
N LEU A 201 -2.21 -5.51 -18.82
CA LEU A 201 -2.49 -4.15 -19.32
C LEU A 201 -3.29 -4.14 -20.63
N HIS A 202 -3.24 -5.20 -21.43
CA HIS A 202 -4.12 -5.32 -22.60
C HIS A 202 -5.61 -5.35 -22.21
N SER A 203 -5.94 -5.91 -21.04
CA SER A 203 -7.31 -5.94 -20.51
C SER A 203 -7.73 -4.65 -19.80
N LEU A 204 -6.78 -3.78 -19.43
CA LEU A 204 -6.99 -2.55 -18.66
C LEU A 204 -6.52 -1.32 -19.46
N PRO A 205 -7.34 -0.79 -20.39
CA PRO A 205 -6.94 0.30 -21.27
C PRO A 205 -6.64 1.61 -20.53
N ALA A 206 -7.32 1.88 -19.41
CA ALA A 206 -7.11 3.09 -18.60
C ALA A 206 -5.70 3.14 -18.00
N VAL A 207 -5.28 2.05 -17.34
CA VAL A 207 -3.94 1.93 -16.72
C VAL A 207 -2.85 1.93 -17.80
N ARG A 208 -3.10 1.25 -18.91
CA ARG A 208 -2.20 1.25 -20.07
C ARG A 208 -2.00 2.67 -20.61
N GLN A 209 -3.09 3.39 -20.89
CA GLN A 209 -3.01 4.76 -21.40
C GLN A 209 -2.29 5.69 -20.41
N TYR A 210 -2.56 5.54 -19.12
CA TYR A 210 -1.88 6.30 -18.07
C TYR A 210 -0.37 6.06 -18.05
N LEU A 211 0.09 4.80 -18.04
CA LEU A 211 1.52 4.46 -18.02
C LEU A 211 2.24 4.91 -19.30
N PHE A 212 1.70 4.56 -20.48
CA PHE A 212 2.35 4.86 -21.75
C PHE A 212 2.36 6.35 -22.07
N SER A 213 1.32 7.10 -21.67
CA SER A 213 1.28 8.56 -21.89
C SER A 213 2.42 9.30 -21.20
N LEU A 214 2.81 8.91 -19.98
CA LEU A 214 3.96 9.48 -19.28
C LEU A 214 5.28 9.12 -19.96
N TYR A 215 5.43 7.85 -20.35
CA TYR A 215 6.68 7.36 -20.94
C TYR A 215 6.95 7.93 -22.35
N GLU A 216 5.92 8.03 -23.17
CA GLU A 216 5.96 8.60 -24.52
C GLU A 216 5.91 10.13 -24.55
N CYS A 217 5.91 10.80 -23.39
CA CYS A 217 5.84 12.25 -23.24
C CYS A 217 4.56 12.89 -23.82
N ARG A 218 3.42 12.18 -23.83
CA ARG A 218 2.10 12.70 -24.24
C ARG A 218 1.37 13.32 -23.05
N TYR A 219 1.81 14.50 -22.63
CA TYR A 219 1.41 15.12 -21.37
C TYR A 219 -0.07 15.52 -21.27
N SER A 220 -0.69 15.97 -22.37
CA SER A 220 -2.13 16.31 -22.36
C SER A 220 -3.01 15.10 -22.05
N VAL A 221 -2.67 13.94 -22.62
CA VAL A 221 -3.37 12.67 -22.37
C VAL A 221 -3.08 12.15 -20.95
N PHE A 222 -1.86 12.38 -20.46
CA PHE A 222 -1.48 12.02 -19.10
C PHE A 222 -2.34 12.75 -18.06
N PHE A 223 -2.60 14.05 -18.22
CA PHE A 223 -3.45 14.82 -17.29
C PHE A 223 -4.90 14.34 -17.28
N GLN A 224 -5.44 14.00 -18.45
CA GLN A 224 -6.78 13.42 -18.56
C GLN A 224 -6.87 12.07 -17.85
N SER A 225 -5.90 11.19 -18.10
CA SER A 225 -5.81 9.88 -17.43
C SER A 225 -5.61 10.02 -15.92
N LEU A 226 -4.77 10.95 -15.48
CA LEU A 226 -4.49 11.21 -14.06
C LEU A 226 -5.76 11.64 -13.32
N ALA A 227 -6.63 12.43 -13.94
CA ALA A 227 -7.90 12.83 -13.34
C ALA A 227 -8.85 11.64 -13.12
N VAL A 228 -8.89 10.69 -14.07
CA VAL A 228 -9.68 9.45 -13.93
C VAL A 228 -9.11 8.59 -12.79
N VAL A 229 -7.79 8.37 -12.79
CA VAL A 229 -7.10 7.60 -11.76
C VAL A 229 -7.28 8.22 -10.37
N GLU A 230 -7.26 9.55 -10.25
CA GLU A 230 -7.52 10.26 -8.99
C GLU A 230 -8.92 9.94 -8.44
N GLN A 231 -9.95 9.94 -9.30
CA GLN A 231 -11.31 9.62 -8.88
C GLN A 231 -11.47 8.16 -8.47
N GLU A 232 -10.77 7.24 -9.13
CA GLU A 232 -10.73 5.82 -8.75
C GLU A 232 -10.01 5.62 -7.41
N MET A 233 -8.83 6.23 -7.23
CA MET A 233 -8.06 6.18 -5.98
C MET A 233 -8.81 6.75 -4.78
N LYS A 234 -9.71 7.73 -5.01
CA LYS A 234 -10.54 8.30 -3.94
C LYS A 234 -11.61 7.32 -3.45
N LYS A 235 -12.05 6.38 -4.29
CA LYS A 235 -13.03 5.35 -3.94
C LYS A 235 -12.39 4.13 -3.28
N ASP A 236 -11.10 3.91 -3.54
CA ASP A 236 -10.36 2.78 -3.02
C ASP A 236 -9.94 2.96 -1.56
N TRP A 237 -10.06 1.91 -0.75
CA TRP A 237 -9.81 2.00 0.69
C TRP A 237 -8.34 2.31 1.02
N LEU A 238 -7.40 1.80 0.22
CA LEU A 238 -5.96 1.87 0.53
C LEU A 238 -5.38 3.22 0.12
N PHE A 239 -5.76 3.71 -1.06
CA PHE A 239 -5.26 4.96 -1.62
C PHE A 239 -6.08 6.20 -1.21
N ALA A 240 -7.32 6.05 -0.73
CA ALA A 240 -8.16 7.20 -0.33
C ALA A 240 -7.57 8.12 0.75
N PRO A 241 -6.75 7.66 1.72
CA PRO A 241 -6.07 8.57 2.64
C PRO A 241 -4.89 9.33 1.99
N HIS A 242 -4.44 8.91 0.80
CA HIS A 242 -3.16 9.30 0.21
C HIS A 242 -3.28 9.84 -1.23
N TYR A 243 -4.45 9.84 -1.86
CA TYR A 243 -4.64 10.28 -3.25
C TYR A 243 -4.07 11.68 -3.54
N ARG A 244 -4.24 12.63 -2.60
CA ARG A 244 -3.69 14.00 -2.76
C ARG A 244 -2.18 14.02 -2.86
N TYR A 245 -1.52 13.15 -2.09
CA TYR A 245 -0.07 13.01 -2.14
C TYR A 245 0.34 12.40 -3.48
N TYR A 246 -0.32 11.32 -3.89
CA TYR A 246 -0.06 10.63 -5.16
C TYR A 246 -0.13 11.59 -6.35
N VAL A 247 -1.25 12.31 -6.51
CA VAL A 247 -1.46 13.25 -7.63
C VAL A 247 -0.42 14.35 -7.62
N ARG A 248 -0.10 14.90 -6.44
CA ARG A 248 0.90 15.96 -6.33
C ARG A 248 2.29 15.50 -6.76
N GLU A 249 2.73 14.32 -6.32
CA GLU A 249 4.04 13.79 -6.72
C GLU A 249 4.07 13.45 -8.22
N MET A 250 3.00 12.87 -8.77
CA MET A 250 2.92 12.59 -10.21
C MET A 250 2.98 13.85 -11.08
N ARG A 251 2.38 14.97 -10.65
CA ARG A 251 2.52 16.26 -11.34
C ARG A 251 3.97 16.76 -11.31
N ILE A 252 4.63 16.68 -10.15
CA ILE A 252 6.05 17.06 -10.02
C ILE A 252 6.92 16.20 -10.95
N HIS A 253 6.69 14.89 -11.02
CA HIS A 253 7.42 14.01 -11.93
C HIS A 253 7.21 14.38 -13.41
N ALA A 254 5.96 14.61 -13.83
CA ALA A 254 5.67 15.00 -15.20
C ALA A 254 6.32 16.34 -15.58
N TYR A 255 6.27 17.33 -14.69
CA TYR A 255 6.93 18.62 -14.90
C TYR A 255 8.44 18.49 -14.92
N SER A 256 9.03 17.75 -13.98
CA SER A 256 10.47 17.52 -13.93
C SER A 256 10.97 16.86 -15.22
N GLN A 257 10.23 15.87 -15.75
CA GLN A 257 10.58 15.18 -16.99
C GLN A 257 10.61 16.12 -18.21
N LEU A 258 9.65 17.03 -18.33
CA LEU A 258 9.66 18.01 -19.42
C LEU A 258 10.81 19.01 -19.22
N LEU A 259 10.96 19.55 -18.01
CA LEU A 259 11.97 20.57 -17.69
C LEU A 259 13.40 20.04 -17.83
N GLU A 260 13.66 18.77 -17.55
CA GLU A 260 15.01 18.19 -17.62
C GLU A 260 15.59 18.19 -19.05
N SER A 261 14.70 18.11 -20.05
CA SER A 261 15.08 18.07 -21.47
C SER A 261 15.47 19.44 -22.03
N TYR A 262 15.06 20.54 -21.39
CA TYR A 262 15.22 21.90 -21.90
C TYR A 262 15.92 22.82 -20.90
N ARG A 263 16.82 23.68 -21.38
CA ARG A 263 17.45 24.73 -20.54
C ARG A 263 16.50 25.90 -20.29
N SER A 264 15.74 26.27 -21.31
CA SER A 264 14.72 27.30 -21.25
C SER A 264 13.54 26.87 -22.13
N LEU A 265 12.33 27.21 -21.69
CA LEU A 265 11.09 26.95 -22.41
C LEU A 265 10.09 28.09 -22.15
N THR A 266 9.17 28.33 -23.07
CA THR A 266 8.11 29.32 -22.86
C THR A 266 6.96 28.71 -22.06
N LEU A 267 6.30 29.51 -21.23
CA LEU A 267 5.11 29.09 -20.48
C LEU A 267 3.97 28.67 -21.42
N GLY A 268 3.82 29.35 -22.56
CA GLY A 268 2.85 28.99 -23.59
C GLY A 268 3.06 27.58 -24.15
N TYR A 269 4.30 27.22 -24.50
CA TYR A 269 4.61 25.87 -24.98
C TYR A 269 4.30 24.80 -23.94
N MET A 270 4.63 25.07 -22.68
CA MET A 270 4.33 24.16 -21.58
C MET A 270 2.81 24.00 -21.39
N ALA A 271 2.06 25.10 -21.43
CA ALA A 271 0.61 25.10 -21.33
C ALA A 271 -0.03 24.25 -22.46
N GLU A 272 0.42 24.42 -23.71
CA GLU A 272 -0.04 23.62 -24.85
C GLU A 272 0.32 22.13 -24.72
N ALA A 273 1.55 21.81 -24.32
CA ALA A 273 2.00 20.43 -24.14
C ALA A 273 1.16 19.69 -23.09
N PHE A 274 0.86 20.34 -21.97
CA PHE A 274 0.03 19.78 -20.90
C PHE A 274 -1.49 19.91 -21.16
N GLY A 275 -1.90 20.71 -22.15
CA GLY A 275 -3.31 20.95 -22.48
C GLY A 275 -4.06 21.74 -21.42
N VAL A 276 -3.38 22.66 -20.73
CA VAL A 276 -3.92 23.48 -19.64
C VAL A 276 -3.67 24.96 -19.87
N GLY A 277 -4.31 25.84 -19.08
CA GLY A 277 -4.10 27.28 -19.17
C GLY A 277 -2.74 27.73 -18.62
N VAL A 278 -2.23 28.84 -19.15
CA VAL A 278 -0.95 29.44 -18.72
C VAL A 278 -0.98 29.86 -17.23
N GLU A 279 -2.11 30.40 -16.78
CA GLU A 279 -2.33 30.78 -15.37
C GLU A 279 -2.27 29.58 -14.42
N PHE A 280 -2.77 28.43 -14.87
CA PHE A 280 -2.78 27.21 -14.08
C PHE A 280 -1.35 26.68 -13.89
N ILE A 281 -0.56 26.63 -14.96
CA ILE A 281 0.86 26.23 -14.90
C ILE A 281 1.65 27.16 -13.99
N ASP A 282 1.42 28.48 -14.08
CA ASP A 282 2.11 29.47 -13.25
C ASP A 282 1.83 29.28 -11.75
N GLN A 283 0.57 29.03 -11.39
CA GLN A 283 0.17 28.73 -10.00
C GLN A 283 0.77 27.41 -9.47
N GLU A 284 0.79 26.36 -10.29
CA GLU A 284 1.35 25.07 -9.86
C GLU A 284 2.88 25.12 -9.75
N LEU A 285 3.56 25.66 -10.75
CA LEU A 285 5.02 25.76 -10.74
C LEU A 285 5.50 26.65 -9.61
N SER A 286 4.89 27.81 -9.38
CA SER A 286 5.26 28.70 -8.28
C SER A 286 5.19 28.00 -6.92
N ARG A 287 4.15 27.20 -6.68
CA ARG A 287 4.01 26.39 -5.46
C ARG A 287 5.10 25.34 -5.33
N PHE A 288 5.46 24.64 -6.41
CA PHE A 288 6.47 23.58 -6.37
C PHE A 288 7.91 24.12 -6.29
N ILE A 289 8.17 25.26 -6.91
CA ILE A 289 9.44 25.99 -6.80
C ILE A 289 9.61 26.52 -5.37
N ALA A 290 8.56 27.12 -4.78
CA ALA A 290 8.59 27.59 -3.39
C ALA A 290 8.82 26.44 -2.39
N ALA A 291 8.27 25.25 -2.68
CA ALA A 291 8.53 24.04 -1.92
C ALA A 291 9.93 23.43 -2.16
N GLY A 292 10.69 23.94 -3.13
CA GLY A 292 12.02 23.43 -3.51
C GLY A 292 11.98 22.04 -4.16
N ARG A 293 10.85 21.64 -4.74
CA ARG A 293 10.67 20.33 -5.40
C ARG A 293 10.98 20.38 -6.90
N LEU A 294 10.85 21.55 -7.52
CA LEU A 294 11.25 21.79 -8.91
C LEU A 294 12.39 22.81 -8.93
N HIS A 295 13.43 22.52 -9.70
CA HIS A 295 14.61 23.37 -9.84
C HIS A 295 14.52 24.22 -11.10
N CYS A 296 13.54 25.11 -11.13
CA CYS A 296 13.37 26.09 -12.19
C CYS A 296 13.03 27.47 -11.62
N LYS A 297 13.20 28.49 -12.46
CA LYS A 297 12.82 29.87 -12.19
C LYS A 297 11.87 30.32 -13.28
N ILE A 298 10.84 31.05 -12.90
CA ILE A 298 9.85 31.61 -13.82
C ILE A 298 10.16 33.09 -13.98
N ASP A 299 10.39 33.52 -15.22
CA ASP A 299 10.34 34.92 -15.61
C ASP A 299 8.97 35.21 -16.21
N LYS A 300 8.13 35.90 -15.44
CA LYS A 300 6.75 36.22 -15.84
C LYS A 300 6.69 37.32 -16.90
N VAL A 301 7.68 38.21 -16.96
CA VAL A 301 7.68 39.33 -17.92
C VAL A 301 7.94 38.82 -19.33
N ASN A 302 8.89 37.89 -19.46
CA ASN A 302 9.23 37.29 -20.75
C ASN A 302 8.47 35.98 -21.03
N GLU A 303 7.67 35.50 -20.08
CA GLU A 303 6.97 34.22 -20.12
C GLU A 303 7.90 33.00 -20.34
N ILE A 304 9.10 33.04 -19.76
CA ILE A 304 10.12 32.00 -19.90
C ILE A 304 10.31 31.27 -18.57
N VAL A 305 10.41 29.95 -18.62
CA VAL A 305 10.85 29.10 -17.52
C VAL A 305 12.29 28.68 -17.80
N GLU A 306 13.20 29.11 -16.92
CA GLU A 306 14.61 28.72 -16.96
C GLU A 306 14.85 27.60 -15.96
N THR A 307 15.51 26.53 -16.41
CA THR A 307 15.87 25.42 -15.53
C THR A 307 17.24 25.69 -14.90
N ASN A 308 17.31 25.52 -13.58
CA ASN A 308 18.57 25.59 -12.85
C ASN A 308 18.95 24.16 -12.49
N ARG A 309 20.15 23.72 -12.87
CA ARG A 309 20.66 22.41 -12.47
C ARG A 309 21.41 22.59 -11.16
N PRO A 310 20.84 22.24 -10.00
CA PRO A 310 21.58 22.32 -8.75
C PRO A 310 22.70 21.28 -8.75
N ASP A 311 23.86 21.65 -8.20
CA ASP A 311 24.92 20.69 -7.97
C ASP A 311 24.46 19.60 -7.00
N SER A 312 24.73 18.34 -7.33
CA SER A 312 24.40 17.17 -6.50
C SER A 312 24.88 17.32 -5.05
N LYS A 313 26.07 17.93 -4.85
CA LYS A 313 26.63 18.20 -3.53
C LYS A 313 25.77 19.12 -2.68
N ASN A 314 25.16 20.15 -3.27
CA ASN A 314 24.32 21.10 -2.53
C ASN A 314 23.04 20.43 -2.04
N TRP A 315 22.43 19.60 -2.88
CA TRP A 315 21.26 18.79 -2.51
C TRP A 315 21.59 17.80 -1.39
N GLN A 316 22.68 17.04 -1.51
CA GLN A 316 23.14 16.09 -0.49
C GLN A 316 23.47 16.76 0.84
N TYR A 317 24.12 17.93 0.79
CA TYR A 317 24.43 18.73 1.98
C TYR A 317 23.14 19.16 2.69
N GLN A 318 22.18 19.73 1.96
CA GLN A 318 20.91 20.18 2.54
C GLN A 318 20.08 19.03 3.10
N GLU A 319 20.09 17.86 2.45
CA GLU A 319 19.43 16.65 2.96
C GLU A 319 20.06 16.16 4.27
N THR A 320 21.39 16.16 4.33
CA THR A 320 22.16 15.72 5.51
C THR A 320 21.87 16.61 6.71
N ILE A 321 21.83 17.93 6.54
CA ILE A 321 21.46 18.87 7.61
C ILE A 321 20.04 18.58 8.11
N LYS A 322 19.06 18.44 7.21
CA LYS A 322 17.66 18.12 7.60
C LYS A 322 17.55 16.82 8.40
N LYS A 323 18.21 15.75 7.94
CA LYS A 323 18.22 14.45 8.64
C LYS A 323 18.98 14.53 9.97
N GLY A 324 20.08 15.28 10.00
CA GLY A 324 20.89 15.54 11.19
C GLY A 324 20.10 16.26 12.28
N ASP A 325 19.39 17.34 11.93
CA ASP A 325 18.55 18.09 12.87
C ASP A 325 17.43 17.22 13.47
N LEU A 326 16.79 16.39 12.63
CA LEU A 326 15.76 15.46 13.11
C LEU A 326 16.33 14.45 14.12
N LEU A 327 17.51 13.91 13.85
CA LEU A 327 18.20 12.98 14.75
C LEU A 327 18.61 13.66 16.06
N LEU A 328 19.24 14.84 15.98
CA LEU A 328 19.67 15.61 17.15
C LEU A 328 18.48 15.93 18.08
N ASN A 329 17.35 16.37 17.52
CA ASN A 329 16.14 16.63 18.29
C ASN A 329 15.62 15.37 19.00
N ARG A 330 15.67 14.21 18.34
CA ARG A 330 15.24 12.94 18.94
C ARG A 330 16.18 12.49 20.06
N VAL A 331 17.50 12.59 19.85
CA VAL A 331 18.52 12.25 20.85
C VAL A 331 18.42 13.18 22.05
N GLN A 332 18.21 14.48 21.85
CA GLN A 332 18.03 15.45 22.94
C GLN A 332 16.77 15.16 23.76
N LYS A 333 15.68 14.72 23.12
CA LYS A 333 14.46 14.32 23.83
C LYS A 333 14.67 13.04 24.63
N LEU A 334 15.38 12.05 24.07
CA LEU A 334 15.74 10.81 24.75
C LEU A 334 16.65 11.07 25.96
N SER A 335 17.68 11.92 25.83
CA SER A 335 18.60 12.20 26.95
C SER A 335 17.89 12.89 28.12
N ARG A 336 16.91 13.77 27.86
CA ARG A 336 16.09 14.37 28.92
C ARG A 336 15.23 13.34 29.66
N VAL A 337 14.72 12.33 28.97
CA VAL A 337 13.92 11.26 29.59
C VAL A 337 14.79 10.28 30.39
N ILE A 338 16.02 10.02 29.94
CA ILE A 338 16.95 9.11 30.63
C ILE A 338 17.60 9.77 31.87
N ASN A 339 17.81 11.09 31.85
CA ASN A 339 18.43 11.84 32.94
C ASN A 339 17.44 12.28 34.04
N MET A 340 16.12 12.19 33.81
CA MET A 340 15.10 12.26 34.86
C MET A 340 14.93 10.88 35.47
#